data_AF-A0A180FUI3-F1
#
_entry.id   AF-A0A180FUI3-F1
#
_cell.length_a   1.000
_cell.length_b   1.000
_cell.length_c   1.000
_cell.angle_alpha   90.00
_cell.angle_beta   90.00
_cell.angle_gamma   90.00
#
_symmetry.space_group_name_H-M   'P 1'
#
loop_
_entity.id
_entity.type
_entity.pdbx_description
1 polymer ?
#
loop_
_entity_poly.entity_id
_entity_poly.type
_entity_poly.pdbx_seq_one_letter_code
_entity_poly.pdbx_strand_id
1 'polypeptide(L)' 'MSISYLWKVKALKNTGKVVLDMEVEVIKSGTNAKPNIKEIGDALERKYGIRPLSGCSITYFDIKGVK' A
#
# COMPACT_ATOMS: atom_id res chain seq x y z
N MET A 1 -12.56 19.95 -9.29
CA MET A 1 -11.51 18.98 -9.68
C MET A 1 -11.00 18.31 -8.42
N SER A 2 -11.38 17.05 -8.19
CA SER A 2 -10.90 16.30 -7.04
C SER A 2 -9.45 15.91 -7.32
N ILE A 3 -8.52 16.42 -6.51
CA ILE A 3 -7.10 16.08 -6.64
C ILE A 3 -6.94 14.66 -6.08
N SER A 4 -6.75 13.68 -6.96
CA SER A 4 -6.52 12.28 -6.60
C SER A 4 -5.03 11.97 -6.73
N TYR A 5 -4.39 11.64 -5.61
CA TYR A 5 -2.99 11.23 -5.56
C TYR A 5 -2.93 9.71 -5.58
N LEU A 6 -2.25 9.16 -6.58
CA LEU A 6 -2.01 7.73 -6.70
C LEU A 6 -0.71 7.39 -5.95
N TRP A 7 -0.77 6.40 -5.08
CA TRP A 7 0.39 5.88 -4.37
C TRP A 7 0.62 4.44 -4.79
N LYS A 8 1.76 4.19 -5.42
CA LYS A 8 2.25 2.82 -5.66
C LYS A 8 2.98 2.35 -4.42
N VAL A 9 2.57 1.20 -3.93
CA VAL A 9 3.13 0.59 -2.72
C VAL A 9 3.65 -0.78 -3.07
N LYS A 10 4.96 -0.95 -2.99
CA LYS A 10 5.67 -2.17 -3.34
C LYS A 10 6.21 -2.85 -2.10
N ALA A 11 5.89 -4.12 -1.91
CA ALA A 11 6.43 -4.94 -0.84
C ALA A 11 7.92 -5.21 -1.10
N LEU A 12 8.78 -4.73 -0.21
CA LEU A 12 10.23 -4.95 -0.25
C LEU A 12 10.65 -6.23 0.46
N LYS A 13 9.78 -6.82 1.29
CA LYS A 13 10.05 -8.05 2.03
C LYS A 13 8.85 -8.99 2.03
N ASN A 14 9.11 -10.29 2.09
CA ASN A 14 8.09 -11.27 2.43
C ASN A 14 7.65 -11.07 3.87
N THR A 15 6.35 -10.90 4.08
CA THR A 15 5.76 -10.74 5.41
C THR A 15 4.45 -11.52 5.46
N GLY A 16 4.56 -12.73 6.03
CA GLY A 16 3.47 -13.70 6.03
C GLY A 16 3.04 -14.10 4.62
N LYS A 17 1.87 -13.62 4.20
CA LYS A 17 1.27 -13.87 2.88
C LYS A 17 1.61 -12.81 1.84
N VAL A 18 2.16 -11.67 2.25
CA VAL A 18 2.64 -10.66 1.30
C VAL A 18 4.00 -11.12 0.81
N VAL A 19 4.11 -11.29 -0.50
CA VAL A 19 5.35 -11.73 -1.17
C VAL A 19 6.16 -10.49 -1.58
N LEU A 20 7.49 -10.58 -1.49
CA LEU A 20 8.41 -9.60 -2.04
C LEU A 20 8.08 -9.39 -3.52
N ASP A 21 8.09 -8.13 -3.95
CA ASP A 21 7.63 -7.68 -5.27
C ASP A 21 6.10 -7.51 -5.45
N MET A 22 5.28 -7.77 -4.41
CA MET A 22 3.85 -7.41 -4.49
C MET A 22 3.63 -5.91 -4.57
N GLU A 23 2.88 -5.45 -5.57
CA GLU A 23 2.57 -4.04 -5.78
C GLU A 23 1.07 -3.78 -5.69
N VAL A 24 0.69 -2.76 -4.90
CA VAL A 24 -0.68 -2.25 -4.83
C VAL A 24 -0.72 -0.76 -5.09
N GLU A 25 -1.89 -0.32 -5.54
CA GLU A 25 -2.17 1.07 -5.87
C GLU A 25 -3.20 1.59 -4.88
N VAL A 26 -2.83 2.64 -4.15
CA VAL A 26 -3.69 3.31 -3.17
C VAL A 26 -4.02 4.70 -3.70
N ILE A 27 -5.29 4.96 -3.96
CA ILE A 27 -5.76 6.26 -4.45
C ILE A 27 -6.24 7.08 -3.26
N LYS A 28 -5.61 8.24 -3.01
CA LYS A 28 -6.06 9.21 -2.01
C LYS A 28 -6.62 10.44 -2.67
N SER A 29 -7.92 10.67 -2.47
CA SER A 29 -8.59 11.89 -2.91
C SER A 29 -8.45 12.97 -1.84
N GLY A 30 -7.90 14.13 -2.20
CA GLY A 30 -7.79 15.31 -1.33
C GLY A 30 -6.51 15.42 -0.50
N THR A 31 -5.62 14.41 -0.47
CA THR A 31 -4.36 14.50 0.28
C THR A 31 -3.17 13.84 -0.41
N ASN A 32 -2.02 14.51 -0.39
CA ASN A 32 -0.71 13.97 -0.78
C ASN A 32 0.01 13.32 0.42
N ALA A 33 -0.71 12.95 1.48
CA ALA A 33 -0.09 12.20 2.57
C ALA A 33 0.23 10.77 2.12
N LYS A 34 1.40 10.26 2.54
CA LYS A 34 1.77 8.85 2.35
C LYS A 34 0.67 7.95 2.95
N PRO A 35 0.21 6.89 2.25
CA PRO A 35 -0.80 5.98 2.75
C PRO A 35 -0.27 5.22 3.97
N ASN A 36 -1.16 5.00 4.94
CA ASN A 36 -0.84 4.25 6.15
C ASN A 36 -0.87 2.74 5.89
N ILE A 37 -0.22 1.96 6.74
CA ILE A 37 -0.23 0.49 6.65
C ILE A 37 -1.65 -0.10 6.62
N LYS A 38 -2.61 0.52 7.30
CA LYS A 38 -4.02 0.11 7.25
C LYS A 38 -4.63 0.27 5.86
N GLU A 39 -4.37 1.39 5.18
CA GLU A 39 -4.88 1.64 3.82
C GLU A 39 -4.18 0.74 2.81
N ILE A 40 -2.88 0.51 2.98
CA ILE A 40 -2.10 -0.43 2.17
C ILE A 40 -2.63 -1.85 2.34
N GLY A 41 -2.92 -2.25 3.58
CA GLY A 41 -3.49 -3.56 3.90
C GLY A 41 -4.89 -3.74 3.33
N ASP A 42 -5.74 -2.73 3.42
CA ASP A 42 -7.07 -2.73 2.77
C ASP A 42 -6.95 -2.86 1.24
N ALA A 43 -6.00 -2.13 0.64
CA ALA A 43 -5.74 -2.22 -0.81
C ALA A 43 -5.16 -3.58 -1.22
N LEU A 44 -4.27 -4.17 -0.43
CA LEU A 44 -3.76 -5.54 -0.62
C LEU A 44 -4.85 -6.59 -0.48
N GLU A 45 -5.72 -6.46 0.51
CA GLU A 45 -6.87 -7.33 0.71
C GLU A 45 -7.86 -7.22 -0.46
N ARG A 46 -8.11 -6.01 -0.95
CA ARG A 46 -8.98 -5.78 -2.11
C ARG A 46 -8.41 -6.29 -3.42
N LYS A 47 -7.11 -6.09 -3.66
CA LYS A 47 -6.46 -6.44 -4.94
C LYS A 47 -6.09 -7.92 -5.01
N TYR A 48 -5.62 -8.50 -3.90
CA TYR A 48 -5.09 -9.87 -3.86
C TYR A 48 -5.84 -10.81 -2.90
N GLY A 49 -6.78 -10.32 -2.10
CA GLY A 49 -7.42 -11.14 -1.06
C GLY A 49 -6.50 -11.44 0.13
N ILE A 50 -5.40 -10.69 0.28
CA ILE A 50 -4.35 -10.95 1.27
C ILE A 50 -4.42 -9.93 2.39
N ARG A 51 -4.66 -10.40 3.62
CA ARG A 51 -4.45 -9.62 4.83
C ARG A 51 -2.97 -9.62 5.20
N PRO A 52 -2.28 -8.46 5.20
CA PRO A 52 -0.97 -8.39 5.86
C PRO A 52 -1.15 -8.73 7.35
N LEU A 53 -0.22 -9.52 7.89
CA LEU A 53 -0.27 -9.90 9.31
C LEU A 53 -0.16 -8.66 10.21
N SER A 54 -0.92 -8.66 11.32
CA SER A 54 -0.78 -7.72 12.42
C SER A 54 0.68 -7.70 12.90
N GLY A 55 1.40 -6.61 12.60
CA GLY A 55 2.85 -6.48 12.84
C GLY A 55 3.64 -6.01 11.61
N CYS A 56 3.00 -5.93 10.45
CA CYS A 56 3.60 -5.35 9.25
C CYS A 56 3.91 -3.86 9.47
N SER A 57 5.19 -3.49 9.45
CA SER A 57 5.63 -2.09 9.51
C SER A 57 5.65 -1.45 8.13
N ILE A 58 5.37 -0.15 8.07
CA ILE A 58 5.38 0.62 6.81
C ILE A 58 6.77 0.59 6.13
N THR A 59 7.85 0.39 6.89
CA THR A 59 9.23 0.23 6.41
C THR A 59 9.44 -1.00 5.53
N TYR A 60 8.54 -1.98 5.54
CA TYR A 60 8.60 -3.12 4.63
C TYR A 60 8.04 -2.81 3.24
N PHE A 61 7.48 -1.62 3.04
CA PHE A 61 6.87 -1.21 1.80
C PHE A 61 7.55 0.05 1.25
N ASP A 62 7.92 -0.01 -0.03
CA ASP A 62 8.34 1.16 -0.79
C ASP A 62 7.09 1.89 -1.27
N ILE A 63 6.86 3.09 -0.76
CA ILE A 63 5.69 3.91 -1.11
C ILE A 63 6.16 5.04 -2.02
N LYS A 64 5.75 4.97 -3.28
CA LYS A 64 6.02 5.97 -4.32
C LYS A 64 4.74 6.69 -4.71
N GLY A 65 4.71 7.99 -4.50
CA GLY A 65 3.66 8.85 -5.05
C GLY A 65 3.81 8.95 -6.56
N VAL A 66 2.78 8.54 -7.30
CA VAL A 66 2.63 8.80 -8.72
C VAL A 66 1.87 10.12 -8.83
N LYS A 67 2.56 11.13 -9.37
CA LYS A 67 2.06 12.49 -9.52
C LYS A 67 1.17 12.61 -10.75
#